data_AF-A0A1E8YWE9-F1
#
_entry.id   AF-A0A1E8YWE9-F1
#
_cell.length_a   1.000
_cell.length_b   1.000
_cell.length_c   1.000
_cell.angle_alpha   90.00
_cell.angle_beta   90.00
_cell.angle_gamma   90.00
#
_symmetry.space_group_name_H-M   'P 1'
#
loop_
_entity.id
_entity.type
_entity.pdbx_description
1 polymer ?
#
loop_
_entity_poly.entity_id
_entity_poly.type
_entity_poly.pdbx_seq_one_letter_code
_entity_poly.pdbx_strand_id
1 'polypeptide(L)'
;MKVNDIELKNVNIGEIWLAGGQSNMEFWMRYEQHLEEEITNTDPHLRMYTVGQYSFEGERELGFKQWNQWDRWVSAEPSTIPEMCAIGYYFAKKMREKGIPVGIVSSNWGGTSAVSWTPKAALGKDPQLKFYMDNFNEIVSNLDLDRYHAIKEAVRPLLSSRENYEGFSHVIKNTYLPSVLEKIQADEAAQPKLANWIEVKGEKINISELTYEEMTEVGPQDVKEPACLFEQMIAPIAGFSIKGVLW
;
A
#
# COMPACT_ATOMS: atom_id res chain seq x y z
N MET A 1 19.30 -25.00 -0.17
CA MET A 1 18.30 -26.09 -0.27
C MET A 1 18.26 -26.56 -1.72
N LYS A 2 18.18 -27.86 -2.00
CA LYS A 2 17.99 -28.34 -3.38
C LYS A 2 16.58 -28.91 -3.51
N VAL A 3 15.87 -28.53 -4.58
CA VAL A 3 14.57 -29.08 -4.96
C VAL A 3 14.72 -29.55 -6.40
N ASN A 4 14.73 -30.86 -6.61
CA ASN A 4 15.15 -31.48 -7.86
C ASN A 4 16.55 -30.97 -8.27
N ASP A 5 16.70 -30.47 -9.49
CA ASP A 5 17.96 -29.92 -10.01
C ASP A 5 18.15 -28.42 -9.72
N ILE A 6 17.23 -27.79 -8.98
CA ILE A 6 17.28 -26.35 -8.67
C ILE A 6 17.95 -26.13 -7.30
N GLU A 7 19.04 -25.35 -7.30
CA GLU A 7 19.68 -24.86 -6.08
C GLU A 7 19.01 -23.57 -5.59
N LEU A 8 18.31 -23.67 -4.47
CA LEU A 8 17.74 -22.52 -3.76
C LEU A 8 18.75 -21.99 -2.72
N LYS A 9 19.14 -20.73 -2.90
CA LYS A 9 19.99 -19.98 -1.96
C LYS A 9 19.15 -19.00 -1.16
N ASN A 10 19.66 -18.56 -0.01
CA ASN A 10 19.01 -17.56 0.83
C ASN A 10 17.60 -17.95 1.34
N VAL A 11 17.44 -19.20 1.79
CA VAL A 11 16.15 -19.75 2.27
C VAL A 11 16.10 -19.75 3.79
N ASN A 12 15.02 -19.20 4.36
CA ASN A 12 14.68 -19.33 5.78
C ASN A 12 13.49 -20.27 5.94
N ILE A 13 13.50 -21.06 7.02
CA ILE A 13 12.37 -21.88 7.47
C ILE A 13 12.07 -21.44 8.90
N GLY A 14 10.85 -20.97 9.14
CA GLY A 14 10.50 -20.36 10.42
C GLY A 14 9.05 -19.89 10.46
N GLU A 15 8.76 -18.92 11.32
CA GLU A 15 7.42 -18.38 11.49
C GLU A 15 7.14 -17.21 10.54
N ILE A 16 5.91 -17.17 10.03
CA ILE A 16 5.40 -16.05 9.23
C ILE A 16 4.24 -15.40 9.98
N TRP A 17 4.27 -14.08 10.13
CA TRP A 17 3.21 -13.30 10.77
C TRP A 17 2.68 -12.24 9.81
N LEU A 18 1.37 -12.01 9.82
CA LEU A 18 0.73 -10.96 9.00
C LEU A 18 0.63 -9.67 9.83
N ALA A 19 1.14 -8.57 9.30
CA ALA A 19 0.97 -7.22 9.85
C ALA A 19 -0.03 -6.46 8.94
N GLY A 20 -1.31 -6.52 9.30
CA GLY A 20 -2.43 -5.99 8.51
C GLY A 20 -3.00 -4.69 9.08
N GLY A 21 -3.59 -3.83 8.24
CA GLY A 21 -4.37 -2.69 8.71
C GLY A 21 -4.07 -1.38 8.00
N GLN A 22 -4.20 -0.26 8.73
CA GLN A 22 -4.07 1.10 8.20
C GLN A 22 -2.81 1.82 8.70
N SER A 23 -2.82 3.15 8.80
CA SER A 23 -1.67 4.03 9.01
C SER A 23 -0.82 3.68 10.23
N ASN A 24 -1.43 3.19 11.31
CA ASN A 24 -0.69 2.78 12.51
C ASN A 24 0.14 1.52 12.26
N MET A 25 -0.38 0.55 11.48
CA MET A 25 0.37 -0.61 11.05
C MET A 25 1.35 -0.26 9.92
N GLU A 26 0.98 0.66 9.03
CA GLU A 26 1.86 1.17 7.98
C GLU A 26 3.02 2.00 8.55
N PHE A 27 3.00 2.42 9.81
CA PHE A 27 4.03 3.30 10.36
C PHE A 27 5.45 2.77 10.13
N TRP A 28 6.27 3.55 9.42
CA TRP A 28 7.61 3.13 9.00
C TRP A 28 8.68 3.40 10.06
N MET A 29 9.68 2.53 10.11
CA MET A 29 10.88 2.71 10.93
C MET A 29 11.60 4.04 10.67
N ARG A 30 11.57 4.61 9.46
CA ARG A 30 12.17 5.93 9.19
C ARG A 30 11.57 7.10 9.98
N TYR A 31 10.40 6.90 10.57
CA TYR A 31 9.73 7.88 11.45
C TYR A 31 9.78 7.46 12.92
N GLU A 32 10.35 6.30 13.21
CA GLU A 32 10.44 5.77 14.56
C GLU A 32 11.57 6.46 15.33
N GLN A 33 11.32 6.76 16.60
CA GLN A 33 12.16 7.60 17.44
C GLN A 33 13.58 7.05 17.64
N HIS A 34 13.73 5.72 17.68
CA HIS A 34 14.96 4.99 17.98
C HIS A 34 15.60 4.38 16.73
N LEU A 35 15.23 4.86 15.52
CA LEU A 35 15.80 4.37 14.26
C LEU A 35 17.34 4.36 14.27
N GLU A 36 17.99 5.38 14.84
CA GLU A 36 19.46 5.46 14.88
C GLU A 36 20.10 4.29 15.62
N GLU A 37 19.45 3.79 16.67
CA GLU A 37 19.88 2.60 17.41
C GLU A 37 19.57 1.33 16.62
N GLU A 38 18.42 1.30 15.95
CA GLU A 38 17.92 0.11 15.27
C GLU A 38 18.54 -0.16 13.90
N ILE A 39 18.93 0.86 13.16
CA ILE A 39 19.44 0.73 11.78
C ILE A 39 20.72 -0.11 11.71
N THR A 40 21.46 -0.22 12.81
CA THR A 40 22.67 -1.05 12.91
C THR A 40 22.40 -2.50 13.32
N ASN A 41 21.20 -2.81 13.82
CA ASN A 41 20.78 -4.14 14.28
C ASN A 41 20.39 -5.05 13.10
N THR A 42 21.37 -5.39 12.28
CA THR A 42 21.17 -6.29 11.12
C THR A 42 20.83 -7.71 11.57
N ASP A 43 19.78 -8.31 10.99
CA ASP A 43 19.43 -9.73 11.18
C ASP A 43 18.92 -10.33 9.85
N PRO A 44 19.71 -11.19 9.17
CA PRO A 44 19.30 -11.83 7.90
C PRO A 44 18.15 -12.85 8.06
N HIS A 45 17.83 -13.21 9.30
CA HIS A 45 16.73 -14.10 9.67
C HIS A 45 15.47 -13.39 10.15
N LEU A 46 15.54 -12.06 10.34
CA LEU A 46 14.38 -11.18 10.39
C LEU A 46 14.11 -10.69 8.97
N ARG A 47 12.96 -11.07 8.38
CA ARG A 47 12.60 -10.64 7.03
C ARG A 47 11.24 -10.00 6.99
N MET A 48 11.06 -9.07 6.05
CA MET A 48 9.77 -8.47 5.76
C MET A 48 9.45 -8.60 4.27
N TYR A 49 8.20 -8.91 3.98
CA TYR A 49 7.59 -8.82 2.66
C TYR A 49 6.51 -7.76 2.75
N THR A 50 6.77 -6.57 2.21
CA THR A 50 5.74 -5.53 2.13
C THR A 50 4.94 -5.73 0.86
N VAL A 51 3.64 -5.98 0.99
CA VAL A 51 2.72 -6.11 -0.13
C VAL A 51 2.54 -4.73 -0.76
N GLY A 52 2.63 -4.66 -2.09
CA GLY A 52 2.30 -3.43 -2.80
C GLY A 52 0.86 -2.98 -2.53
N GLN A 53 0.63 -1.68 -2.54
CA GLN A 53 -0.68 -1.09 -2.36
C GLN A 53 -1.48 -1.20 -3.66
N TYR A 54 -2.38 -2.20 -3.69
CA TYR A 54 -3.21 -2.54 -4.84
C TYR A 54 -4.69 -2.46 -4.47
N SER A 55 -5.44 -1.73 -5.28
CA SER A 55 -6.86 -1.41 -5.08
C SER A 55 -7.77 -2.01 -6.14
N PHE A 56 -7.23 -2.53 -7.24
CA PHE A 56 -8.01 -3.22 -8.27
C PHE A 56 -7.23 -4.34 -8.96
N GLU A 57 -7.97 -5.24 -9.61
CA GLU A 57 -7.40 -6.35 -10.37
C GLU A 57 -6.56 -5.86 -11.55
N GLY A 58 -5.35 -6.38 -11.72
CA GLY A 58 -4.42 -5.96 -12.78
C GLY A 58 -3.45 -4.86 -12.35
N GLU A 59 -3.66 -4.16 -11.23
CA GLU A 59 -2.78 -3.06 -10.81
C GLU A 59 -1.35 -3.50 -10.52
N ARG A 60 -1.19 -4.73 -10.00
CA ARG A 60 0.12 -5.36 -9.75
C ARG A 60 0.91 -5.54 -11.04
N GLU A 61 0.25 -6.00 -12.10
CA GLU A 61 0.82 -6.25 -13.42
C GLU A 61 1.22 -4.95 -14.14
N LEU A 62 0.53 -3.84 -13.84
CA LEU A 62 0.90 -2.51 -14.32
C LEU A 62 2.20 -1.99 -13.68
N GLY A 63 2.66 -2.61 -12.58
CA GLY A 63 3.92 -2.26 -11.94
C GLY A 63 3.91 -0.93 -11.18
N PHE A 64 2.73 -0.37 -10.91
CA PHE A 64 2.56 0.83 -10.11
C PHE A 64 2.76 0.52 -8.62
N LYS A 65 4.02 0.35 -8.21
CA LYS A 65 4.40 0.27 -6.80
C LYS A 65 5.29 1.44 -6.44
N GLN A 66 5.03 2.02 -5.28
CA GLN A 66 5.75 3.20 -4.79
C GLN A 66 7.23 2.89 -4.50
N TRP A 67 7.55 1.65 -4.11
CA TRP A 67 8.89 1.26 -3.68
C TRP A 67 9.36 -0.02 -4.37
N ASN A 68 10.59 0.01 -4.87
CA ASN A 68 11.21 -1.15 -5.52
C ASN A 68 11.37 -2.36 -4.59
N GLN A 69 11.41 -2.13 -3.28
CA GLN A 69 11.54 -3.15 -2.24
C GLN A 69 10.22 -3.89 -1.95
N TRP A 70 9.08 -3.38 -2.42
CA TRP A 70 7.79 -4.04 -2.23
C TRP A 70 7.62 -5.27 -3.14
N ASP A 71 6.76 -6.18 -2.70
CA ASP A 71 6.45 -7.47 -3.32
C ASP A 71 7.63 -8.44 -3.40
N ARG A 72 8.61 -8.27 -2.51
CA ARG A 72 9.73 -9.20 -2.33
C ARG A 72 10.13 -9.28 -0.86
N TRP A 73 10.76 -10.40 -0.50
CA TRP A 73 11.35 -10.57 0.82
C TRP A 73 12.66 -9.79 0.94
N VAL A 74 12.79 -8.99 1.99
CA VAL A 74 14.02 -8.28 2.34
C VAL A 74 14.44 -8.63 3.78
N SER A 75 15.74 -8.77 4.02
CA SER A 75 16.33 -8.92 5.36
C SER A 75 16.34 -7.59 6.11
N ALA A 76 16.39 -7.60 7.44
CA ALA A 76 16.67 -6.42 8.24
C ALA A 76 18.14 -6.02 8.11
N GLU A 77 18.40 -4.98 7.33
CA GLU A 77 19.72 -4.40 7.04
C GLU A 77 19.62 -2.86 7.04
N PRO A 78 20.72 -2.11 7.18
CA PRO A 78 20.66 -0.65 7.26
C PRO A 78 19.94 0.01 6.06
N SER A 79 20.01 -0.64 4.89
CA SER A 79 19.39 -0.17 3.64
C SER A 79 17.89 -0.47 3.54
N THR A 80 17.35 -1.37 4.36
CA THR A 80 15.96 -1.85 4.29
C THR A 80 15.16 -1.52 5.54
N ILE A 81 15.80 -1.49 6.72
CA ILE A 81 15.17 -1.18 8.01
C ILE A 81 14.33 0.10 7.93
N PRO A 82 14.80 1.23 7.35
CA PRO A 82 14.00 2.46 7.29
C PRO A 82 12.65 2.34 6.56
N GLU A 83 12.50 1.35 5.67
CA GLU A 83 11.28 1.10 4.87
C GLU A 83 10.40 -0.02 5.46
N MET A 84 10.79 -0.60 6.61
CA MET A 84 10.00 -1.63 7.29
C MET A 84 8.87 -1.02 8.14
N CYS A 85 7.75 -1.74 8.22
CA CYS A 85 6.71 -1.52 9.23
C CYS A 85 7.33 -1.63 10.64
N ALA A 86 7.23 -0.58 11.45
CA ALA A 86 7.86 -0.52 12.76
C ALA A 86 7.30 -1.55 13.74
N ILE A 87 5.97 -1.68 13.81
CA ILE A 87 5.31 -2.67 14.67
C ILE A 87 5.74 -4.09 14.29
N GLY A 88 5.74 -4.40 12.99
CA GLY A 88 6.21 -5.68 12.46
C GLY A 88 7.68 -5.94 12.76
N TYR A 89 8.54 -4.94 12.58
CA TYR A 89 9.97 -5.03 12.88
C TYR A 89 10.23 -5.36 14.35
N TYR A 90 9.66 -4.60 15.29
CA TYR A 90 9.88 -4.85 16.72
C TYR A 90 9.28 -6.17 17.19
N PHE A 91 8.10 -6.52 16.69
CA PHE A 91 7.52 -7.83 16.96
C PHE A 91 8.45 -8.96 16.49
N ALA A 92 8.94 -8.87 15.24
CA ALA A 92 9.85 -9.86 14.69
C ALA A 92 11.17 -9.91 15.48
N LYS A 93 11.76 -8.76 15.80
CA LYS A 93 12.98 -8.65 16.62
C LYS A 93 12.80 -9.35 17.97
N LYS A 94 11.66 -9.14 18.64
CA LYS A 94 11.35 -9.83 19.91
C LYS A 94 11.20 -11.34 19.72
N MET A 95 10.55 -11.78 18.64
CA MET A 95 10.37 -13.19 18.34
C MET A 95 11.68 -13.89 17.95
N ARG A 96 12.62 -13.17 17.33
CA ARG A 96 13.95 -13.66 16.97
C ARG A 96 14.81 -14.06 18.19
N GLU A 97 14.51 -13.55 19.39
CA GLU A 97 15.14 -14.01 20.64
C GLU A 97 14.95 -15.51 20.90
N LYS A 98 13.93 -16.14 20.29
CA LYS A 98 13.68 -17.59 20.37
C LYS A 98 14.60 -18.41 19.44
N GLY A 99 15.46 -17.77 18.65
CA GLY A 99 16.41 -18.42 17.75
C GLY A 99 15.83 -18.91 16.41
N ILE A 100 14.52 -18.76 16.17
CA ILE A 100 13.85 -19.18 14.92
C ILE A 100 13.75 -18.04 13.90
N PRO A 101 13.99 -18.23 12.60
CA PRO A 101 13.75 -17.19 11.60
C PRO A 101 12.30 -16.68 11.65
N VAL A 102 12.12 -15.38 11.45
CA VAL A 102 10.81 -14.73 11.50
C VAL A 102 10.62 -13.88 10.24
N GLY A 103 9.53 -14.13 9.53
CA GLY A 103 9.07 -13.31 8.42
C GLY A 103 7.82 -12.53 8.81
N ILE A 104 7.77 -11.26 8.42
CA ILE A 104 6.56 -10.44 8.48
C ILE A 104 6.05 -10.23 7.07
N VAL A 105 4.79 -10.57 6.82
CA VAL A 105 4.07 -10.08 5.64
C VAL A 105 3.35 -8.80 6.04
N SER A 106 3.85 -7.66 5.59
CA SER A 106 3.30 -6.33 5.87
C SER A 106 2.30 -5.97 4.78
N SER A 107 1.01 -6.02 5.10
CA SER A 107 -0.10 -5.72 4.18
C SER A 107 -0.97 -4.62 4.78
N ASN A 108 -0.58 -3.38 4.58
CA ASN A 108 -1.22 -2.22 5.20
C ASN A 108 -1.33 -1.04 4.24
N TRP A 109 -2.36 -0.22 4.48
CA TRP A 109 -2.62 0.99 3.70
C TRP A 109 -3.41 2.01 4.53
N GLY A 110 -2.77 3.15 4.84
CA GLY A 110 -3.33 4.24 5.63
C GLY A 110 -4.53 4.92 4.99
N GLY A 111 -5.42 5.45 5.85
CA GLY A 111 -6.64 6.14 5.42
C GLY A 111 -7.74 5.23 4.88
N THR A 112 -7.58 3.92 4.96
CA THR A 112 -8.54 2.94 4.44
C THR A 112 -9.54 2.50 5.50
N SER A 113 -10.77 2.21 5.09
CA SER A 113 -11.83 1.74 5.98
C SER A 113 -11.82 0.22 6.12
N ALA A 114 -12.34 -0.30 7.24
CA ALA A 114 -12.46 -1.74 7.48
C ALA A 114 -13.26 -2.47 6.37
N VAL A 115 -14.19 -1.78 5.71
CA VAL A 115 -14.97 -2.34 4.59
C VAL A 115 -14.08 -2.77 3.42
N SER A 116 -13.00 -2.04 3.14
CA SER A 116 -12.07 -2.36 2.06
C SER A 116 -11.28 -3.65 2.34
N TRP A 117 -11.10 -3.99 3.62
CA TRP A 117 -10.39 -5.19 4.09
C TRP A 117 -11.30 -6.37 4.40
N THR A 118 -12.62 -6.21 4.25
CA THR A 118 -13.60 -7.25 4.57
C THR A 118 -14.01 -7.98 3.28
N PRO A 119 -13.98 -9.33 3.23
CA PRO A 119 -14.37 -10.07 2.03
C PRO A 119 -15.79 -9.72 1.55
N LYS A 120 -16.02 -9.67 0.23
CA LYS A 120 -17.36 -9.37 -0.35
C LYS A 120 -18.45 -10.29 0.23
N ALA A 121 -18.12 -11.57 0.41
CA ALA A 121 -19.04 -12.55 1.00
C ALA A 121 -19.44 -12.25 2.46
N ALA A 122 -18.55 -11.63 3.26
CA ALA A 122 -18.86 -11.23 4.63
C ALA A 122 -19.74 -9.98 4.65
N LEU A 123 -19.44 -8.99 3.79
CA LEU A 123 -20.25 -7.78 3.63
C LEU A 123 -21.67 -8.08 3.17
N GLY A 124 -21.85 -9.03 2.24
CA GLY A 124 -23.17 -9.39 1.71
C GLY A 124 -24.03 -10.26 2.63
N LYS A 125 -23.43 -10.93 3.63
CA LYS A 125 -24.15 -11.81 4.56
C LYS A 125 -24.82 -11.05 5.70
N ASP A 126 -24.23 -9.93 6.12
CA ASP A 126 -24.77 -9.10 7.19
C ASP A 126 -25.63 -7.96 6.59
N PRO A 127 -26.95 -7.91 6.88
CA PRO A 127 -27.81 -6.83 6.40
C PRO A 127 -27.33 -5.42 6.77
N GLN A 128 -26.64 -5.25 7.91
CA GLN A 128 -26.10 -3.95 8.33
C GLN A 128 -24.90 -3.52 7.50
N LEU A 129 -24.12 -4.49 6.98
CA LEU A 129 -22.94 -4.21 6.16
C LEU A 129 -23.26 -4.11 4.66
N LYS A 130 -24.38 -4.68 4.23
CA LYS A 130 -24.86 -4.62 2.84
C LYS A 130 -24.98 -3.18 2.33
N PHE A 131 -25.30 -2.22 3.20
CA PHE A 131 -25.37 -0.80 2.87
C PHE A 131 -24.10 -0.28 2.16
N TYR A 132 -22.90 -0.73 2.56
CA TYR A 132 -21.67 -0.28 1.92
C TYR A 132 -21.57 -0.73 0.46
N MET A 133 -22.00 -1.97 0.17
CA MET A 133 -22.05 -2.48 -1.20
C MET A 133 -23.11 -1.72 -2.01
N ASP A 134 -24.29 -1.51 -1.44
CA ASP A 134 -25.40 -0.86 -2.13
C ASP A 134 -25.07 0.60 -2.47
N ASN A 135 -24.52 1.35 -1.52
CA ASN A 135 -24.08 2.74 -1.73
C ASN A 135 -22.98 2.83 -2.78
N PHE A 136 -21.99 1.92 -2.75
CA PHE A 136 -20.94 1.90 -3.77
C PHE A 136 -21.50 1.57 -5.16
N ASN A 137 -22.41 0.60 -5.27
CA ASN A 137 -23.05 0.26 -6.53
C ASN A 137 -23.88 1.43 -7.08
N GLU A 138 -24.56 2.19 -6.22
CA GLU A 138 -25.28 3.40 -6.61
C GLU A 138 -24.33 4.47 -7.16
N ILE A 139 -23.20 4.74 -6.49
CA ILE A 139 -22.16 5.65 -6.97
C ILE A 139 -21.69 5.23 -8.37
N VAL A 140 -21.27 3.97 -8.52
CA VAL A 140 -20.76 3.43 -9.80
C VAL A 140 -21.83 3.48 -10.91
N SER A 141 -23.11 3.27 -10.58
CA SER A 141 -24.19 3.33 -11.57
C SER A 141 -24.43 4.71 -12.17
N ASN A 142 -24.03 5.77 -11.46
CA ASN A 142 -24.16 7.16 -11.90
C ASN A 142 -22.87 7.72 -12.50
N LEU A 143 -21.81 6.92 -12.58
CA LEU A 143 -20.48 7.35 -13.01
C LEU A 143 -20.32 7.24 -14.53
N ASP A 144 -19.71 8.25 -15.17
CA ASP A 144 -19.19 8.08 -16.53
C ASP A 144 -17.89 7.27 -16.46
N LEU A 145 -18.01 5.94 -16.60
CA LEU A 145 -16.89 5.02 -16.43
C LEU A 145 -15.74 5.28 -17.42
N ASP A 146 -16.04 5.73 -18.64
CA ASP A 146 -15.01 6.02 -19.63
C ASP A 146 -14.18 7.25 -19.21
N ARG A 147 -14.85 8.29 -18.72
CA ARG A 147 -14.17 9.48 -18.16
C ARG A 147 -13.38 9.11 -16.91
N TYR A 148 -13.99 8.35 -16.00
CA TYR A 148 -13.36 7.90 -14.76
C TYR A 148 -12.05 7.14 -15.02
N HIS A 149 -12.10 6.12 -15.88
CA HIS A 149 -10.91 5.31 -16.17
C HIS A 149 -9.82 6.12 -16.86
N ALA A 150 -10.19 6.96 -17.84
CA ALA A 150 -9.22 7.80 -18.53
C ALA A 150 -8.53 8.78 -17.57
N ILE A 151 -9.27 9.40 -16.64
CA ILE A 151 -8.70 10.26 -15.60
C ILE A 151 -7.80 9.44 -14.69
N LYS A 152 -8.27 8.31 -14.14
CA LYS A 152 -7.48 7.46 -13.23
C LYS A 152 -6.19 6.98 -13.87
N GLU A 153 -6.21 6.52 -15.11
CA GLU A 153 -4.99 6.11 -15.83
C GLU A 153 -4.00 7.26 -15.98
N ALA A 154 -4.49 8.46 -16.27
CA ALA A 154 -3.65 9.63 -16.48
C ALA A 154 -3.07 10.18 -15.17
N VAL A 155 -3.83 10.16 -14.07
CA VAL A 155 -3.38 10.69 -12.77
C VAL A 155 -2.67 9.67 -11.89
N ARG A 156 -2.86 8.36 -12.10
CA ARG A 156 -2.26 7.31 -11.26
C ARG A 156 -0.74 7.44 -11.13
N PRO A 157 0.05 7.72 -12.19
CA PRO A 157 1.49 7.95 -12.06
C PRO A 157 1.85 9.12 -11.14
N LEU A 158 0.99 10.15 -11.04
CA LEU A 158 1.17 11.25 -10.09
C LEU A 158 0.95 10.75 -8.67
N LEU A 159 -0.18 10.09 -8.43
CA LEU A 159 -0.59 9.70 -7.08
C LEU A 159 0.26 8.56 -6.51
N SER A 160 0.85 7.72 -7.36
CA SER A 160 1.69 6.58 -6.96
C SER A 160 3.17 6.91 -6.87
N SER A 161 3.59 8.16 -7.08
CA SER A 161 5.02 8.51 -7.05
C SER A 161 5.57 8.53 -5.62
N ARG A 162 6.79 8.03 -5.45
CA ARG A 162 7.50 8.03 -4.16
C ARG A 162 7.66 9.45 -3.61
N GLU A 163 7.96 10.42 -4.47
CA GLU A 163 8.16 11.82 -4.10
C GLU A 163 6.87 12.44 -3.53
N ASN A 164 5.71 12.12 -4.11
CA ASN A 164 4.43 12.62 -3.60
C ASN A 164 4.03 11.95 -2.28
N TYR A 165 4.34 10.66 -2.12
CA TYR A 165 4.16 9.97 -0.83
C TYR A 165 5.13 10.50 0.24
N GLU A 166 6.40 10.75 -0.09
CA GLU A 166 7.37 11.41 0.79
C GLU A 166 6.97 12.87 1.07
N GLY A 167 6.23 13.56 0.20
CA GLY A 167 5.61 14.86 0.48
C GLY A 167 4.67 14.83 1.68
N PHE A 168 3.87 13.76 1.82
CA PHE A 168 3.08 13.49 3.03
C PHE A 168 3.93 13.11 4.25
N SER A 169 5.19 12.70 4.07
CA SER A 169 6.08 12.35 5.19
C SER A 169 6.44 13.53 6.10
N HIS A 170 6.48 14.74 5.55
CA HIS A 170 6.68 15.95 6.35
C HIS A 170 5.48 16.26 7.24
N VAL A 171 4.27 15.83 6.83
CA VAL A 171 3.04 15.98 7.61
C VAL A 171 3.02 14.96 8.77
N ILE A 172 3.51 13.74 8.54
CA ILE A 172 3.60 12.69 9.57
C ILE A 172 4.71 12.99 10.61
N LYS A 173 5.86 13.54 10.19
CA LYS A 173 6.91 13.96 11.14
C LYS A 173 6.52 15.16 12.00
N ASN A 174 5.68 16.07 11.48
CA ASN A 174 5.38 17.36 12.10
C ASN A 174 3.87 17.60 12.23
N THR A 175 3.14 16.66 12.86
CA THR A 175 1.69 16.73 13.14
C THR A 175 1.11 18.15 13.02
N TYR A 176 0.52 18.43 11.85
CA TYR A 176 -0.10 19.69 11.41
C TYR A 176 0.74 20.99 11.52
N LEU A 177 1.33 21.39 10.39
CA LEU A 177 1.64 22.79 10.08
C LEU A 177 1.13 23.14 8.66
N PRO A 178 0.21 24.12 8.50
CA PRO A 178 -0.31 24.57 7.20
C PRO A 178 0.76 24.96 6.18
N SER A 179 1.96 25.35 6.62
CA SER A 179 3.09 25.75 5.77
C SER A 179 3.73 24.62 4.96
N VAL A 180 3.37 23.36 5.22
CA VAL A 180 3.84 22.20 4.44
C VAL A 180 3.01 22.03 3.16
N LEU A 181 1.72 22.35 3.19
CA LEU A 181 0.85 22.30 2.02
C LEU A 181 1.29 23.31 0.94
N GLU A 182 1.76 24.49 1.36
CA GLU A 182 2.31 25.51 0.46
C GLU A 182 3.60 25.07 -0.24
N LYS A 183 4.39 24.18 0.37
CA LYS A 183 5.64 23.68 -0.23
C LYS A 183 5.41 22.55 -1.23
N ILE A 184 4.41 21.70 -1.01
CA ILE A 184 4.01 20.66 -1.97
C ILE A 184 3.49 21.30 -3.27
N GLN A 185 2.85 22.47 -3.17
CA GLN A 185 2.40 23.24 -4.34
C GLN A 185 3.54 23.90 -5.12
N ALA A 186 4.74 24.03 -4.56
CA ALA A 186 5.84 24.82 -5.12
C ALA A 186 6.90 23.99 -5.89
N ASP A 187 6.83 22.66 -5.87
CA ASP A 187 7.81 21.80 -6.55
C ASP A 187 7.34 21.37 -7.95
N GLU A 188 7.53 22.25 -8.92
CA GLU A 188 7.23 21.99 -10.35
C GLU A 188 8.16 20.91 -10.97
N ALA A 189 9.30 20.60 -10.35
CA ALA A 189 10.32 19.71 -10.92
C ALA A 189 10.05 18.20 -10.67
N ALA A 190 9.22 17.88 -9.67
CA ALA A 190 8.79 16.52 -9.33
C ALA A 190 7.53 16.05 -10.10
N GLN A 191 6.95 16.90 -10.94
CA GLN A 191 5.77 16.53 -11.73
C GLN A 191 6.20 15.67 -12.94
N PRO A 192 5.79 14.39 -13.04
CA PRO A 192 6.01 13.60 -14.24
C PRO A 192 5.48 14.36 -15.46
N LYS A 193 6.26 14.32 -16.56
CA LYS A 193 5.86 14.86 -17.87
C LYS A 193 4.69 14.04 -18.42
N LEU A 194 3.50 14.29 -17.90
CA LEU A 194 2.26 13.77 -18.41
C LEU A 194 1.84 14.52 -19.66
N ALA A 195 1.05 13.87 -20.50
CA ALA A 195 0.34 14.58 -21.55
C ALA A 195 -0.56 15.62 -20.87
N ASN A 196 -0.49 16.88 -21.29
CA ASN A 196 -1.30 17.95 -20.67
C ASN A 196 -2.82 17.70 -20.84
N TRP A 197 -3.21 16.79 -21.74
CA TRP A 197 -4.60 16.48 -22.00
C TRP A 197 -4.81 15.00 -22.31
N ILE A 198 -6.02 14.52 -22.05
CA ILE A 198 -6.56 13.23 -22.50
C ILE A 198 -7.80 13.48 -23.36
N GLU A 199 -8.12 12.55 -24.25
CA GLU A 199 -9.34 12.62 -25.06
C GLU A 199 -10.26 11.45 -24.72
N VAL A 200 -11.50 11.76 -24.35
CA VAL A 200 -12.52 10.80 -23.95
C VAL A 200 -13.77 11.09 -24.76
N LYS A 201 -14.23 10.13 -25.57
CA LYS A 201 -15.44 10.29 -26.41
C LYS A 201 -15.45 11.56 -27.28
N GLY A 202 -14.28 12.04 -27.70
CA GLY A 202 -14.12 13.27 -28.50
C GLY A 202 -14.07 14.58 -27.69
N GLU A 203 -14.16 14.51 -26.36
CA GLU A 203 -13.89 15.63 -25.45
C GLU A 203 -12.41 15.63 -25.05
N LYS A 204 -11.74 16.78 -25.15
CA LYS A 204 -10.39 16.97 -24.62
C LYS A 204 -10.46 17.49 -23.19
N ILE A 205 -9.86 16.75 -22.28
CA ILE A 205 -9.78 17.07 -20.85
C ILE A 205 -8.36 17.51 -20.53
N ASN A 206 -8.18 18.71 -19.97
CA ASN A 206 -6.88 19.19 -19.51
C ASN A 206 -6.58 18.64 -18.11
N ILE A 207 -5.53 17.84 -17.97
CA ILE A 207 -5.20 17.19 -16.68
C ILE A 207 -4.84 18.24 -15.62
N SER A 208 -4.19 19.34 -16.00
CA SER A 208 -3.78 20.37 -15.04
C SER A 208 -4.95 21.18 -14.47
N GLU A 209 -6.12 21.10 -15.09
CA GLU A 209 -7.33 21.81 -14.68
C GLU A 209 -8.28 20.94 -13.86
N LEU A 210 -7.98 19.63 -13.72
CA LEU A 210 -8.80 18.73 -12.91
C LEU A 210 -8.79 19.14 -11.44
N THR A 211 -9.97 19.16 -10.85
CA THR A 211 -10.13 19.36 -9.40
C THR A 211 -9.66 18.13 -8.62
N TYR A 212 -9.33 18.31 -7.34
CA TYR A 212 -9.01 17.19 -6.45
C TYR A 212 -10.14 16.16 -6.39
N GLU A 213 -11.39 16.62 -6.41
CA GLU A 213 -12.58 15.77 -6.39
C GLU A 213 -12.67 14.90 -7.65
N GLU A 214 -12.42 15.48 -8.84
CA GLU A 214 -12.39 14.71 -10.09
C GLU A 214 -11.25 13.67 -10.13
N MET A 215 -10.07 14.02 -9.59
CA MET A 215 -8.94 13.07 -9.52
C MET A 215 -9.17 11.94 -8.51
N THR A 216 -9.93 12.22 -7.45
CA THR A 216 -10.17 11.30 -6.33
C THR A 216 -11.59 10.75 -6.27
N GLU A 217 -12.31 10.84 -7.40
CA GLU A 217 -13.65 10.30 -7.53
C GLU A 217 -13.68 8.80 -7.17
N VAL A 218 -14.72 8.40 -6.47
CA VAL A 218 -14.88 7.03 -5.95
C VAL A 218 -15.44 6.14 -7.05
N GLY A 219 -14.81 4.99 -7.28
CA GLY A 219 -15.23 4.05 -8.31
C GLY A 219 -14.46 2.73 -8.26
N PRO A 220 -14.55 1.88 -9.32
CA PRO A 220 -14.01 0.52 -9.35
C PRO A 220 -12.48 0.35 -9.31
N GLN A 221 -11.73 1.45 -9.17
CA GLN A 221 -10.27 1.47 -9.02
C GLN A 221 -9.84 2.34 -7.83
N ASP A 222 -10.71 2.44 -6.81
CA ASP A 222 -10.48 3.23 -5.61
C ASP A 222 -10.40 2.33 -4.36
N VAL A 223 -9.57 2.73 -3.40
CA VAL A 223 -9.43 2.02 -2.11
C VAL A 223 -10.71 2.00 -1.29
N LYS A 224 -11.68 2.85 -1.61
CA LYS A 224 -13.01 2.87 -1.00
C LYS A 224 -13.97 1.85 -1.63
N GLU A 225 -13.59 1.16 -2.71
CA GLU A 225 -14.35 0.00 -3.18
C GLU A 225 -14.43 -1.03 -2.05
N PRO A 226 -15.66 -1.45 -1.66
CA PRO A 226 -15.82 -2.51 -0.67
C PRO A 226 -15.05 -3.78 -1.05
N ALA A 227 -14.34 -4.34 -0.07
CA ALA A 227 -13.49 -5.53 -0.17
C ALA A 227 -12.26 -5.43 -1.09
N CYS A 228 -11.99 -4.31 -1.75
CA CYS A 228 -10.93 -4.28 -2.77
C CYS A 228 -9.55 -4.65 -2.20
N LEU A 229 -9.19 -4.17 -1.02
CA LEU A 229 -7.90 -4.47 -0.38
C LEU A 229 -7.85 -5.90 0.16
N PHE A 230 -8.98 -6.46 0.59
CA PHE A 230 -9.05 -7.89 0.88
C PHE A 230 -8.67 -8.72 -0.35
N GLU A 231 -9.33 -8.46 -1.48
CA GLU A 231 -9.13 -9.24 -2.70
C GLU A 231 -7.74 -9.02 -3.32
N GLN A 232 -7.20 -7.79 -3.26
CA GLN A 232 -5.95 -7.45 -3.94
C GLN A 232 -4.69 -7.55 -3.08
N MET A 233 -4.80 -7.39 -1.75
CA MET A 233 -3.64 -7.40 -0.85
C MET A 233 -3.62 -8.58 0.12
N ILE A 234 -4.77 -9.11 0.55
CA ILE A 234 -4.85 -10.19 1.56
C ILE A 234 -5.05 -11.57 0.92
N ALA A 235 -6.05 -11.73 0.05
CA ALA A 235 -6.36 -13.01 -0.58
C ALA A 235 -5.16 -13.61 -1.36
N PRO A 236 -4.34 -12.83 -2.10
CA PRO A 236 -3.22 -13.38 -2.85
C PRO A 236 -2.08 -13.92 -1.96
N ILE A 237 -1.98 -13.43 -0.72
CA ILE A 237 -0.97 -13.86 0.25
C ILE A 237 -1.49 -14.89 1.25
N ALA A 238 -2.77 -15.28 1.17
CA ALA A 238 -3.37 -16.30 2.04
C ALA A 238 -2.69 -17.68 1.93
N GLY A 239 -1.89 -17.91 0.87
CA GLY A 239 -1.09 -19.12 0.70
C GLY A 239 0.12 -19.25 1.62
N PHE A 240 0.51 -18.20 2.36
CA PHE A 240 1.51 -18.33 3.42
C PHE A 240 0.90 -19.03 4.63
N SER A 241 1.63 -19.97 5.25
CA SER A 241 1.28 -20.53 6.56
C SER A 241 1.46 -19.46 7.65
N ILE A 242 0.49 -18.57 7.77
CA ILE A 242 0.49 -17.46 8.72
C ILE A 242 0.25 -18.01 10.13
N LYS A 243 1.18 -17.73 11.05
CA LYS A 243 1.16 -18.16 12.45
C LYS A 243 0.20 -17.32 13.30
N GLY A 244 0.04 -16.05 12.95
CA GLY A 244 -0.84 -15.10 13.61
C GLY A 244 -0.86 -13.75 12.89
N VAL A 245 -1.73 -12.85 13.38
CA VAL A 245 -1.98 -11.54 12.79
C VAL A 245 -1.72 -10.44 13.82
N LEU A 246 -1.03 -9.39 13.40
CA LEU A 246 -0.94 -8.10 14.06
C LEU A 246 -1.92 -7.18 13.31
N TRP A 247 -2.86 -6.57 14.02
CA TRP A 247 -3.90 -5.70 13.46
C TRP A 247 -4.06 -4.45 14.34
#